data_AF-A0A7Y1SPV6-F1
#
_entry.id   AF-A0A7Y1SPV6-F1
#
_cell.length_a   1.000
_cell.length_b   1.000
_cell.length_c   1.000
_cell.angle_alpha   90.00
_cell.angle_beta   90.00
_cell.angle_gamma   90.00
#
_symmetry.space_group_name_H-M   'P 1'
#
loop_
_entity.id
_entity.type
_entity.pdbx_description
1 polymer ?
#
loop_
_entity_poly.entity_id
_entity_poly.type
_entity_poly.pdbx_seq_one_letter_code
_entity_poly.pdbx_strand_id
1 'polypeptide(L)'
;MSGPLLPATIMFTVTVLATAAFWFPAIKFSQRCKVVSFYWVGFWAFMCWIAALSGAQAILIILGLDVQRFAGAVLTGISASFVIFVMFAWARLTLRGVNSLVSKAK
;
A
#
# COMPACT_ATOMS: atom_id res chain seq x y z
N MET A 1 -13.17 20.21 -26.93
CA MET A 1 -13.05 18.81 -26.44
C MET A 1 -12.09 18.73 -25.24
N SER A 2 -12.33 19.53 -24.20
CA SER A 2 -11.37 19.73 -23.08
C SER A 2 -11.96 19.50 -21.68
N GLY A 3 -13.27 19.18 -21.59
CA GLY A 3 -13.99 19.05 -20.32
C GLY A 3 -13.42 18.02 -19.33
N PRO A 4 -13.12 16.76 -19.74
CA PRO A 4 -12.69 15.72 -18.80
C PRO A 4 -11.17 15.62 -18.61
N LEU A 5 -10.36 16.25 -19.48
CA LEU A 5 -8.89 16.13 -19.41
C LEU A 5 -8.29 16.93 -18.25
N LEU A 6 -8.83 18.12 -17.96
CA LEU A 6 -8.40 18.94 -16.83
C LEU A 6 -8.58 18.20 -15.48
N PRO A 7 -9.77 17.70 -15.11
CA PRO A 7 -9.95 16.97 -13.86
C PRO A 7 -9.16 15.66 -13.80
N ALA A 8 -9.03 14.95 -14.93
CA ALA A 8 -8.21 13.73 -15.00
C ALA A 8 -6.73 14.03 -14.69
N THR A 9 -6.19 15.13 -15.22
CA THR A 9 -4.79 15.53 -14.99
C THR A 9 -4.54 15.94 -13.53
N ILE A 10 -5.50 16.65 -12.92
CA ILE A 10 -5.43 17.02 -11.50
C ILE A 10 -5.43 15.76 -10.62
N MET A 11 -6.38 14.84 -10.83
CA MET A 11 -6.45 13.58 -10.09
C MET A 11 -5.21 12.71 -10.29
N PHE A 12 -4.67 12.65 -11.52
CA PHE A 12 -3.42 11.97 -11.80
C PHE A 12 -2.26 12.56 -10.98
N THR A 13 -2.12 13.88 -10.99
CA THR A 13 -1.03 14.55 -10.27
C THR A 13 -1.15 14.33 -8.77
N VAL A 14 -2.35 14.46 -8.19
CA VAL A 14 -2.60 14.20 -6.77
C VAL A 14 -2.30 12.74 -6.42
N THR A 15 -2.72 11.79 -7.25
CA THR A 15 -2.45 10.35 -7.04
C THR A 15 -0.96 10.06 -7.06
N VAL A 16 -0.22 10.61 -8.02
CA VAL A 16 1.24 10.43 -8.12
C VAL A 16 1.94 11.02 -6.90
N LEU A 17 1.56 12.23 -6.47
CA LEU A 17 2.14 12.85 -5.28
C LEU A 17 1.83 12.07 -3.99
N ALA A 18 0.58 11.63 -3.83
CA ALA A 18 0.18 10.84 -2.66
C ALA A 18 0.89 9.48 -2.62
N THR A 19 1.01 8.79 -3.76
CA THR A 19 1.69 7.50 -3.85
C THR A 19 3.20 7.64 -3.63
N ALA A 20 3.82 8.70 -4.16
CA ALA A 20 5.21 9.04 -3.87
C ALA A 20 5.44 9.36 -2.38
N ALA A 21 4.49 10.02 -1.71
CA ALA A 21 4.59 10.31 -0.28
C ALA A 21 4.62 9.04 0.59
N PHE A 22 3.97 7.96 0.16
CA PHE A 22 4.04 6.67 0.88
C PHE A 22 5.41 6.01 0.81
N TRP A 23 6.24 6.33 -0.17
CA TRP A 23 7.63 5.85 -0.23
C TRP A 23 8.56 6.55 0.76
N PHE A 24 8.22 7.77 1.19
CA PHE A 24 9.04 8.53 2.13
C PHE A 24 9.29 7.78 3.45
N PRO A 25 8.26 7.29 4.18
CA PRO A 25 8.49 6.51 5.39
C PRO A 25 9.12 5.14 5.10
N ALA A 26 8.89 4.55 3.92
CA ALA A 26 9.48 3.28 3.54
C ALA A 26 11.02 3.35 3.45
N ILE A 27 11.56 4.47 2.96
CA ILE A 27 13.00 4.66 2.74
C ILE A 27 13.66 5.34 3.94
N LYS A 28 12.99 6.32 4.57
CA LYS A 28 13.60 7.14 5.63
C LYS A 28 13.80 6.38 6.94
N PHE A 29 12.88 5.49 7.31
CA PHE A 29 12.94 4.77 8.58
C PHE A 29 13.57 3.39 8.41
N SER A 30 14.91 3.33 8.52
CA SER A 30 15.63 2.06 8.53
C SER A 30 15.44 1.33 9.87
N GLN A 31 14.95 0.10 9.81
CA GLN A 31 14.69 -0.73 10.98
C GLN A 31 15.91 -1.61 11.27
N ARG A 32 16.33 -1.69 12.54
CA ARG A 32 17.51 -2.48 12.95
C ARG A 32 17.35 -3.99 12.71
N CYS A 33 16.11 -4.50 12.79
CA CYS A 33 15.82 -5.91 12.56
C CYS A 33 15.39 -6.14 11.10
N LYS A 34 16.10 -7.02 10.39
CA LYS A 34 15.79 -7.36 8.98
C LYS A 34 14.34 -7.80 8.76
N VAL A 35 13.75 -8.52 9.73
CA VAL A 35 12.35 -8.97 9.64
C VAL A 35 11.38 -7.81 9.79
N VAL A 36 11.62 -6.89 10.73
CA VAL A 36 10.81 -5.68 10.88
C VAL A 36 10.95 -4.80 9.64
N SER A 37 12.15 -4.67 9.10
CA SER A 37 12.42 -3.91 7.87
C SER A 37 11.63 -4.45 6.67
N PHE A 38 11.56 -5.77 6.50
CA PHE A 38 10.79 -6.39 5.41
C PHE A 38 9.29 -6.05 5.52
N TYR A 39 8.71 -6.21 6.72
CA TYR A 39 7.30 -5.90 6.92
C TYR A 39 7.00 -4.41 6.84
N TRP A 40 7.93 -3.56 7.28
CA TRP A 40 7.84 -2.11 7.16
C TRP A 40 7.80 -1.66 5.69
N VAL A 41 8.78 -2.07 4.89
CA VAL A 41 8.82 -1.72 3.46
C VAL A 41 7.61 -2.31 2.73
N GLY A 42 7.27 -3.57 3.01
CA GLY A 42 6.11 -4.23 2.40
C GLY A 42 4.79 -3.51 2.72
N PHE A 43 4.59 -3.07 3.96
CA PHE A 43 3.39 -2.32 4.36
C PHE A 43 3.21 -1.05 3.54
N TRP A 44 4.27 -0.23 3.42
CA TRP A 44 4.22 1.00 2.63
C TRP A 44 4.10 0.73 1.13
N ALA A 45 4.73 -0.33 0.62
CA ALA A 45 4.57 -0.75 -0.77
C ALA A 45 3.11 -1.13 -1.07
N PHE A 46 2.46 -1.93 -0.23
CA PHE A 46 1.04 -2.26 -0.40
C PHE A 46 0.14 -1.01 -0.38
N MET A 47 0.40 -0.06 0.53
CA MET A 47 -0.33 1.20 0.56
C MET A 47 -0.13 2.02 -0.72
N CYS A 48 1.10 2.08 -1.24
CA CYS A 48 1.39 2.71 -2.52
C CYS A 48 0.61 2.06 -3.67
N TRP A 49 0.56 0.73 -3.73
CA TRP A 49 -0.19 -0.01 -4.76
C TRP A 49 -1.70 0.22 -4.68
N ILE A 50 -2.27 0.16 -3.47
CA ILE A 50 -3.71 0.38 -3.25
C ILE A 50 -4.08 1.81 -3.65
N ALA A 51 -3.30 2.80 -3.21
CA ALA A 51 -3.54 4.20 -3.55
C ALA A 51 -3.38 4.48 -5.06
N ALA A 52 -2.35 3.89 -5.70
CA ALA A 52 -2.13 4.05 -7.14
C ALA A 52 -3.28 3.47 -7.96
N LEU A 53 -3.75 2.26 -7.62
CA LEU A 53 -4.83 1.59 -8.34
C LEU A 53 -6.18 2.25 -8.11
N SER A 54 -6.45 2.70 -6.88
CA SER A 54 -7.67 3.47 -6.57
C SER A 54 -7.70 4.80 -7.32
N GLY A 55 -6.59 5.53 -7.37
CA GLY A 55 -6.49 6.78 -8.13
C GLY A 55 -6.57 6.55 -9.65
N ALA A 56 -5.91 5.51 -10.17
CA ALA A 56 -6.02 5.12 -11.58
C ALA A 56 -7.47 4.79 -11.98
N GLN A 57 -8.20 4.05 -11.13
CA GLN A 57 -9.61 3.77 -11.35
C GLN A 57 -10.44 5.06 -11.43
N ALA A 58 -10.24 6.01 -10.51
CA ALA A 58 -10.95 7.28 -10.51
C ALA A 58 -10.69 8.11 -11.79
N ILE A 59 -9.44 8.14 -12.26
CA ILE A 59 -9.06 8.84 -13.50
C ILE A 59 -9.73 8.22 -14.73
N LEU A 60 -9.74 6.89 -14.82
CA LEU A 60 -10.36 6.18 -15.94
C LEU A 60 -11.88 6.39 -15.98
N ILE A 61 -12.54 6.46 -14.81
CA ILE A 61 -13.96 6.82 -14.69
C ILE A 61 -14.22 8.24 -15.19
N ILE A 62 -13.36 9.22 -14.84
CA ILE A 62 -13.46 10.61 -15.33
C ILE A 62 -13.32 10.68 -16.86
N LEU A 63 -12.48 9.82 -17.44
CA LEU A 63 -12.30 9.70 -18.89
C LEU A 63 -13.43 8.94 -19.59
N GLY A 64 -14.44 8.44 -18.86
CA GLY A 64 -15.58 7.71 -19.40
C GLY A 64 -15.28 6.26 -19.76
N LEU A 65 -14.17 5.70 -19.29
CA LEU A 65 -13.81 4.28 -19.50
C LEU A 65 -14.42 3.42 -18.39
N ASP A 66 -15.23 2.44 -18.77
CA ASP A 66 -15.82 1.48 -17.82
C ASP A 66 -14.79 0.41 -17.43
N VAL A 67 -14.05 0.69 -16.36
CA VAL A 67 -13.06 -0.22 -15.78
C VAL A 67 -13.48 -0.74 -14.41
N GLN A 68 -14.72 -0.48 -13.99
CA GLN A 68 -15.14 -0.64 -12.60
C GLN A 68 -15.08 -2.09 -12.13
N ARG A 69 -15.44 -3.05 -13.00
CA ARG A 69 -15.38 -4.48 -12.69
C ARG A 69 -13.94 -4.98 -12.54
N PHE A 70 -13.08 -4.65 -13.50
CA PHE A 70 -11.70 -5.13 -13.50
C PHE A 70 -10.87 -4.46 -12.39
N ALA A 71 -10.90 -3.12 -12.32
CA ALA A 71 -10.17 -2.37 -11.30
C ALA A 71 -10.66 -2.71 -9.89
N GLY A 72 -11.97 -2.87 -9.69
CA GLY A 72 -12.54 -3.29 -8.42
C GLY A 72 -12.09 -4.68 -7.97
N ALA A 73 -12.03 -5.65 -8.89
CA ALA A 73 -11.54 -6.99 -8.58
C ALA A 73 -10.06 -6.98 -8.19
N VAL A 74 -9.22 -6.25 -8.93
CA VAL A 74 -7.78 -6.12 -8.63
C VAL A 74 -7.56 -5.41 -7.29
N LEU A 75 -8.28 -4.31 -7.03
CA LEU A 75 -8.18 -3.58 -5.78
C LEU A 75 -8.60 -4.43 -4.58
N THR A 76 -9.66 -5.23 -4.74
CA THR A 76 -10.12 -6.17 -3.72
C THR A 76 -9.07 -7.25 -3.45
N GLY A 77 -8.48 -7.84 -4.51
CA GLY A 77 -7.45 -8.87 -4.39
C GLY A 77 -6.18 -8.37 -3.68
N ILE A 78 -5.73 -7.16 -4.01
CA ILE A 78 -4.57 -6.53 -3.35
C ILE A 78 -4.90 -6.15 -1.91
N SER A 79 -6.11 -5.64 -1.64
CA SER A 79 -6.55 -5.33 -0.28
C SER A 79 -6.63 -6.59 0.59
N ALA A 80 -7.16 -7.69 0.07
CA ALA A 80 -7.17 -8.98 0.77
C ALA A 80 -5.74 -9.47 1.06
N SER A 81 -4.85 -9.38 0.07
CA SER A 81 -3.44 -9.73 0.21
C SER A 81 -2.73 -8.87 1.26
N PHE A 82 -3.05 -7.57 1.32
CA PHE A 82 -2.54 -6.66 2.33
C PHE A 82 -2.97 -7.05 3.74
N VAL A 83 -4.26 -7.38 3.93
CA VAL A 83 -4.77 -7.83 5.25
C VAL A 83 -4.05 -9.11 5.69
N ILE A 84 -3.91 -10.09 4.79
CA ILE A 84 -3.18 -11.33 5.07
C ILE A 84 -1.72 -11.02 5.43
N PHE A 85 -1.06 -10.15 4.67
CA PHE A 85 0.32 -9.73 4.93
C PHE A 85 0.48 -9.11 6.32
N VAL A 86 -0.43 -8.22 6.73
CA VAL A 86 -0.42 -7.58 8.05
C VAL A 86 -0.65 -8.61 9.17
N MET A 87 -1.61 -9.53 9.01
CA MET A 87 -1.85 -10.59 9.98
C MET A 87 -0.63 -11.50 10.17
N PHE A 88 0.02 -11.91 9.07
CA PHE A 88 1.26 -12.69 9.12
C PHE A 88 2.42 -11.91 9.73
N ALA A 89 2.56 -10.63 9.40
CA ALA A 89 3.56 -9.74 10.01
C ALA A 89 3.39 -9.70 11.52
N TRP A 90 2.16 -9.47 11.97
CA TRP A 90 1.83 -9.34 13.38
C TRP A 90 2.12 -10.63 14.14
N ALA A 91 1.64 -11.78 13.65
CA ALA A 91 1.89 -13.08 14.26
C ALA A 91 3.39 -13.41 14.35
N ARG A 92 4.17 -13.12 13.30
CA ARG A 92 5.61 -13.42 13.29
C ARG A 92 6.40 -12.49 14.21
N LEU A 93 6.00 -11.24 14.32
CA LEU A 93 6.65 -10.26 15.19
C LEU A 93 6.33 -10.52 16.66
N THR A 94 5.09 -10.87 17.00
CA THR A 94 4.70 -11.23 18.38
C THR A 94 5.43 -12.48 18.85
N LEU A 95 5.51 -13.55 18.04
CA LEU A 95 6.28 -14.75 18.36
C LEU A 95 7.76 -14.46 18.62
N ARG A 96 8.39 -13.58 17.81
CA ARG A 96 9.78 -13.16 18.05
C ARG A 96 9.94 -12.34 19.33
N GLY A 97 8.98 -11.47 19.63
CA GLY A 97 8.93 -10.72 20.88
C GLY A 97 8.87 -11.65 22.09
N VAL A 98 7.93 -12.60 22.08
CA VAL A 98 7.76 -13.60 23.16
C VAL A 98 9.02 -14.44 23.34
N ASN A 99 9.60 -14.98 22.26
CA ASN A 99 10.84 -15.76 22.35
C ASN A 99 11.99 -14.97 22.95
N SER A 100 12.10 -13.67 22.64
CA SER A 100 13.14 -12.82 23.22
C SER A 100 12.95 -12.58 24.72
N LEU A 101 11.71 -12.45 25.19
CA LEU A 101 11.38 -12.31 26.61
C LEU A 101 11.65 -13.62 27.37
N VAL A 102 11.23 -14.75 26.81
CA VAL A 102 11.49 -16.08 27.38
C VAL A 102 13.00 -16.35 27.48
N SER A 103 13.78 -15.98 26.47
CA SER A 103 15.24 -16.14 26.51
C SER A 103 15.94 -15.24 27.52
N LYS A 104 15.32 -14.11 27.92
CA LYS A 104 15.85 -13.20 28.94
C LYS A 104 15.43 -13.57 30.36
N ALA A 105 14.34 -14.31 30.51
CA ALA A 105 13.81 -14.75 31.80
C ALA A 105 14.46 -16.05 32.31
N LYS A 106 15.24 -16.73 31.47
CA LYS A 106 15.96 -17.96 31.76
C LYS A 106 17.45 -17.66 31.98
#